data_AF-A0A955Y034-F1
#
_entry.id   AF-A0A955Y034-F1
#
_cell.length_a   1.000
_cell.length_b   1.000
_cell.length_c   1.000
_cell.angle_alpha   90.00
_cell.angle_beta   90.00
_cell.angle_gamma   90.00
#
_symmetry.space_group_name_H-M   'P 1'
#
loop_
_entity.id
_entity.type
_entity.pdbx_description
1 polymer ?
#
loop_
_entity_poly.entity_id
_entity_poly.type
_entity_poly.pdbx_seq_one_letter_code
_entity_poly.pdbx_strand_id
1 'polypeptide(L)'
;MREPNLVHIFTGPLNQLEIRYAVTGSVAGIMYGEPRLTHDVDLIVDLESHAVDSFLSRFPEVDFYRPPTEVVRTELARETRGHFNLIHH
;
A
#
# COMPACT_ATOMS: atom_id res chain seq x y z
N MET A 1 -5.36 1.25 -25.48
CA MET A 1 -5.04 1.70 -24.10
C MET A 1 -4.58 0.48 -23.34
N ARG A 2 -3.38 0.48 -22.73
CA ARG A 2 -3.08 -0.49 -21.67
C ARG A 2 -3.98 -0.13 -20.50
N GLU A 3 -4.75 -1.08 -20.00
CA GLU A 3 -5.47 -0.89 -18.74
C GLU A 3 -4.45 -0.48 -17.66
N PRO A 4 -4.77 0.51 -16.82
CA PRO A 4 -3.89 0.87 -15.72
C PRO A 4 -3.65 -0.38 -14.86
N ASN A 5 -2.38 -0.72 -14.64
CA ASN A 5 -2.04 -1.78 -13.70
C ASN A 5 -2.36 -1.25 -12.29
N LEU A 6 -3.53 -1.62 -11.77
CA LEU A 6 -4.04 -1.12 -10.49
C LEU A 6 -3.09 -1.45 -9.32
N VAL A 7 -2.39 -2.59 -9.37
CA VAL A 7 -1.36 -2.94 -8.39
C VAL A 7 -0.16 -2.00 -8.47
N HIS A 8 0.19 -1.54 -9.68
CA HIS A 8 1.29 -0.61 -9.90
C HIS A 8 1.04 0.79 -9.32
N ILE A 9 -0.22 1.20 -9.17
CA ILE A 9 -0.57 2.48 -8.51
C ILE A 9 -0.01 2.52 -7.08
N PHE A 10 -0.08 1.41 -6.36
CA PHE A 10 0.38 1.32 -4.97
C PHE A 10 1.83 0.87 -4.86
N THR A 11 2.30 -0.01 -5.75
CA THR A 11 3.66 -0.57 -5.68
C THR A 11 4.74 0.29 -6.35
N GLY A 12 4.38 1.09 -7.36
CA GLY A 12 5.29 2.02 -8.04
C GLY A 12 5.96 3.03 -7.08
N PRO A 13 5.19 3.74 -6.24
CA PRO A 13 5.73 4.57 -5.15
C PRO A 13 6.72 3.87 -4.23
N LEU A 14 6.45 2.61 -3.84
CA LEU A 14 7.32 1.84 -2.96
C LEU A 14 8.64 1.50 -3.65
N ASN A 15 8.58 1.11 -4.92
CA ASN A 15 9.76 0.85 -5.74
C ASN A 15 10.64 2.10 -5.88
N GLN A 16 10.05 3.29 -6.06
CA GLN A 16 10.79 4.55 -6.17
C GLN A 16 11.47 4.96 -4.85
N LEU A 17 10.91 4.56 -3.72
CA LEU A 17 11.46 4.81 -2.38
C LEU A 17 12.34 3.67 -1.87
N GLU A 18 12.55 2.62 -2.67
CA GLU A 18 13.27 1.40 -2.28
C GLU A 18 12.71 0.73 -1.01
N ILE A 19 11.41 0.89 -0.77
CA ILE A 19 10.71 0.28 0.36
C ILE A 19 10.38 -1.17 0.01
N ARG A 20 10.81 -2.11 0.84
CA ARG A 20 10.51 -3.53 0.66
C ARG A 20 9.03 -3.77 0.93
N TYR A 21 8.39 -4.56 0.07
CA TYR A 21 7.01 -4.97 0.25
C TYR A 21 6.76 -6.37 -0.31
N ALA A 22 5.65 -6.97 0.09
CA ALA A 22 5.11 -8.17 -0.53
C ALA A 22 3.62 -7.96 -0.84
N VAL A 23 3.21 -8.36 -2.04
CA VAL A 23 1.78 -8.44 -2.39
C VAL A 23 1.20 -9.68 -1.71
N THR A 24 0.07 -9.52 -1.03
CA THR A 24 -0.63 -10.60 -0.33
C THR A 24 -2.12 -10.61 -0.71
N GLY A 25 -2.93 -11.32 0.08
CA GLY A 25 -4.37 -11.34 -0.05
C GLY A 25 -4.86 -11.87 -1.39
N SER A 26 -5.96 -11.29 -1.87
CA SER A 26 -6.67 -11.75 -3.08
C SER A 26 -5.76 -11.74 -4.32
N VAL A 27 -4.99 -10.67 -4.51
CA VAL A 27 -4.11 -10.49 -5.67
C VAL A 27 -3.04 -11.58 -5.70
N ALA A 28 -2.40 -11.86 -4.57
CA ALA A 28 -1.41 -12.94 -4.49
C ALA A 28 -2.03 -14.34 -4.70
N GLY A 29 -3.24 -14.57 -4.16
CA GLY A 29 -3.95 -15.83 -4.31
C GLY A 29 -4.33 -16.15 -5.77
N ILE A 30 -4.72 -15.14 -6.54
CA ILE A 30 -5.08 -15.30 -7.96
C ILE A 30 -3.88 -15.75 -8.81
N MET A 31 -2.65 -15.41 -8.43
CA MET A 31 -1.45 -15.81 -9.20
C MET A 31 -1.28 -17.33 -9.31
N TYR A 32 -1.81 -18.08 -8.35
CA TYR A 32 -1.71 -19.54 -8.30
C TYR A 32 -3.06 -20.25 -8.23
N GLY A 33 -4.15 -19.49 -8.30
CA GLY A 33 -5.52 -19.97 -8.12
C GLY A 33 -6.44 -19.45 -9.21
N GLU A 34 -7.74 -19.48 -8.94
CA GLU A 34 -8.74 -19.01 -9.88
C GLU A 34 -8.87 -17.48 -9.85
N PRO A 35 -8.86 -16.80 -11.01
CA PRO A 35 -9.14 -15.37 -11.09
C PRO A 35 -10.49 -15.01 -10.48
N ARG A 36 -10.49 -13.99 -9.62
CA ARG A 36 -11.70 -13.39 -9.05
C ARG A 36 -11.61 -11.87 -9.08
N LEU A 37 -12.76 -11.22 -9.10
CA LEU A 37 -12.83 -9.78 -8.91
C LEU A 37 -12.41 -9.44 -7.47
N THR A 38 -11.46 -8.51 -7.35
CA THR A 38 -11.05 -7.88 -6.10
C THR A 38 -10.89 -6.39 -6.37
N HIS A 39 -11.29 -5.54 -5.44
CA HIS A 39 -11.28 -4.08 -5.62
C HIS A 39 -10.08 -3.41 -4.94
N ASP A 40 -9.29 -4.18 -4.21
CA ASP A 40 -8.19 -3.77 -3.38
C ASP A 40 -6.93 -4.60 -3.65
N VAL A 41 -5.82 -4.12 -3.10
CA VAL A 41 -4.54 -4.84 -3.04
C VAL A 41 -4.03 -4.81 -1.61
N ASP A 42 -3.78 -5.98 -1.05
CA ASP A 42 -3.16 -6.11 0.25
C ASP A 42 -1.64 -6.10 0.10
N LEU A 43 -0.97 -5.24 0.85
CA LEU A 43 0.49 -5.13 0.87
C LEU A 43 1.02 -5.31 2.29
N ILE A 44 2.01 -6.16 2.45
CA ILE A 44 2.89 -6.12 3.63
C ILE A 44 4.02 -5.16 3.28
N VAL A 45 4.21 -4.12 4.08
CA VAL A 45 5.21 -3.08 3.83
C VAL A 45 6.18 -3.05 5.00
N ASP A 46 7.47 -3.14 4.67
CA ASP A 46 8.56 -2.95 5.64
C ASP A 46 8.92 -1.47 5.67
N LEU A 47 8.20 -0.73 6.50
CA LEU A 47 8.27 0.73 6.59
C LEU A 47 8.90 1.15 7.91
N GLU A 48 10.01 1.88 7.83
CA GLU A 48 10.64 2.47 9.01
C GLU A 48 9.95 3.78 9.42
N SER A 49 9.90 4.05 10.74
CA SER A 49 9.27 5.26 11.29
C SER A 49 9.81 6.57 10.71
N HIS A 50 11.08 6.59 10.31
CA HIS A 50 11.70 7.79 9.74
C HIS A 50 11.27 8.04 8.27
N ALA A 51 10.79 7.02 7.56
CA ALA A 51 10.40 7.08 6.16
C ALA A 51 8.91 7.40 5.95
N VAL A 52 8.11 7.49 7.02
CA VAL A 52 6.65 7.70 6.96
C VAL A 52 6.27 8.94 6.16
N ASP A 53 6.96 10.06 6.36
CA ASP A 53 6.61 11.32 5.68
C ASP A 53 6.92 11.22 4.18
N SER A 54 8.07 10.62 3.82
CA SER A 54 8.43 10.36 2.42
C SER A 54 7.45 9.37 1.77
N PHE A 55 7.04 8.32 2.48
CA PHE A 55 6.03 7.37 2.03
C PHE A 55 4.70 8.07 1.73
N LEU A 56 4.15 8.84 2.68
CA LEU A 56 2.87 9.53 2.49
C LEU A 56 2.94 10.62 1.42
N SER A 57 4.10 11.25 1.21
CA SER A 57 4.29 12.24 0.13
C SER A 57 4.11 11.67 -1.27
N ARG A 58 4.24 10.35 -1.46
CA ARG A 58 3.99 9.68 -2.74
C ARG A 58 2.52 9.35 -2.99
N PHE A 59 1.65 9.57 -2.00
CA PHE A 59 0.20 9.37 -2.09
C PHE A 59 -0.51 10.70 -1.77
N PRO A 60 -0.52 11.65 -2.73
CA PRO A 60 -1.04 12.99 -2.49
C PRO A 60 -2.55 12.96 -2.20
N GLU A 61 -3.01 13.80 -1.26
CA GLU A 61 -4.41 13.80 -0.77
C GLU A 61 -5.45 14.16 -1.85
N VAL A 62 -5.01 14.77 -2.97
CA VAL A 62 -5.88 15.06 -4.11
C VAL A 62 -6.29 13.81 -4.88
N ASP A 63 -5.43 12.79 -4.88
CA ASP A 63 -5.64 11.53 -5.61
C ASP A 63 -6.00 10.38 -4.67
N PHE A 64 -5.65 10.49 -3.38
CA PHE A 64 -5.82 9.45 -2.39
C PHE A 64 -6.42 9.95 -1.09
N TYR A 65 -7.32 9.17 -0.51
CA TYR A 65 -7.44 9.14 0.94
C TYR A 65 -6.18 8.49 1.53
N ARG A 66 -5.55 9.20 2.47
CA ARG A 66 -4.54 8.65 3.37
C ARG A 66 -4.85 9.03 4.82
N PRO A 67 -4.53 8.16 5.79
CA PRO A 67 -4.64 8.51 7.20
C PRO A 67 -3.66 9.65 7.57
N PRO A 68 -3.93 10.39 8.66
CA PRO A 68 -2.95 11.31 9.22
C PRO A 68 -1.63 10.62 9.55
N THR A 69 -0.52 11.36 9.46
CA THR A 69 0.83 10.84 9.73
C THR A 69 0.91 10.17 11.11
N GLU A 70 0.27 10.74 12.13
CA GLU A 70 0.24 10.23 13.50
C GLU A 70 -0.46 8.87 13.60
N VAL A 71 -1.49 8.64 12.78
CA VAL A 71 -2.18 7.35 12.71
C VAL A 71 -1.24 6.30 12.13
N VAL A 72 -0.52 6.62 11.05
CA VAL A 72 0.47 5.69 10.46
C VAL A 72 1.57 5.36 11.45
N ARG A 73 2.11 6.36 12.16
CA ARG A 73 3.12 6.16 13.20
C ARG A 73 2.59 5.30 14.35
N THR A 74 1.34 5.49 14.74
CA THR A 74 0.68 4.69 15.79
C THR A 74 0.50 3.23 15.35
N GLU A 75 0.08 3.00 14.12
CA GLU A 75 -0.09 1.64 13.57
C GLU A 75 1.25 0.93 13.40
N LEU A 76 2.30 1.64 12.96
CA LEU A 76 3.67 1.11 12.88
C LEU A 76 4.26 0.73 14.25
N ALA A 77 3.87 1.44 15.31
CA ALA A 77 4.34 1.17 16.67
C ALA A 77 3.66 -0.05 17.34
N ARG A 78 2.65 -0.66 16.70
CA ARG A 78 1.97 -1.83 17.26
C ARG A 78 2.83 -3.08 17.16
N GLU A 79 2.93 -3.81 18.26
CA GLU A 79 3.65 -5.10 18.30
C GLU A 79 3.05 -6.13 17.34
N THR A 80 1.73 -6.09 17.13
CA THR A 80 1.04 -6.98 16.19
C THR A 80 -0.11 -6.25 15.51
N ARG A 81 -0.42 -6.67 14.26
CA ARG A 81 -1.60 -6.25 13.50
C ARG A 81 -1.71 -4.73 13.26
N GLY A 82 -0.58 -4.03 13.16
CA GLY A 82 -0.56 -2.65 12.65
C GLY A 82 -0.97 -2.62 11.18
N HIS A 83 -1.96 -1.79 10.84
CA HIS A 83 -2.43 -1.65 9.47
C HIS A 83 -3.14 -0.31 9.26
N PHE A 84 -3.16 0.14 8.01
CA PHE A 84 -3.95 1.29 7.59
C PHE A 84 -4.34 1.14 6.12
N ASN A 85 -5.33 1.92 5.70
CA ASN A 85 -5.83 1.90 4.33
C ASN A 85 -5.35 3.13 3.55
N LEU A 86 -5.01 2.92 2.29
CA LEU A 86 -4.90 3.96 1.27
C LEU A 86 -5.99 3.70 0.22
N ILE A 87 -6.73 4.73 -0.18
CA ILE A 87 -7.83 4.57 -1.13
C ILE A 87 -7.64 5.59 -2.25
N HIS A 88 -7.53 5.13 -3.50
CA HIS A 88 -7.48 5.99 -4.67
C HIS A 88 -8.90 6.50 -5.01
N HIS A 89 -9.04 7.79 -5.30
CA HIS A 89 -10.32 8.42 -5.68
C HIS A 89 -10.80 8.06 -7.10
#